data_AF-A0A4Y7PSI4-F1
#
_entry.id   AF-A0A4Y7PSI4-F1
#
_cell.length_a   1.000
_cell.length_b   1.000
_cell.length_c   1.000
_cell.angle_alpha   90.00
_cell.angle_beta   90.00
_cell.angle_gamma   90.00
#
_symmetry.space_group_name_H-M   'P 1'
#
loop_
_entity.id
_entity.type
_entity.pdbx_description
1 polymer ?
#
loop_
_entity_poly.entity_id
_entity_poly.type
_entity_poly.pdbx_seq_one_letter_code
_entity_poly.pdbx_strand_id
1 'polypeptide(L)'
;MDQFQVLLTTYEYIIKDRPILSKMKWPPTLSMYYHSRYRLILTGTLLQNNLPELWSVLNFSLPKVFNSVKSFNEWFNTPFANSGAQDKIELNEAETLLIIRRLHKVLRPFLLRRLKKDVESELSKLPDKVEKIVKVRMNALQTQLYKQMMKFKMIADGQGGVKGLSNELTQLPKICQHPYLFESVADKISPHGLIDDNIYRDAGKFELLTRILPKFFATGHRV
;
A
#
# COMPACT_ATOMS: atom_id res chain seq x y z
N MET A 1 -7.51 -30.21 -29.28
CA MET A 1 -8.35 -29.53 -28.28
C MET A 1 -7.78 -28.16 -27.89
N ASP A 2 -6.93 -27.54 -28.73
CA ASP A 2 -6.32 -26.22 -28.45
C ASP A 2 -6.80 -25.22 -29.51
N GLN A 3 -7.96 -24.60 -29.31
CA GLN A 3 -8.62 -23.71 -30.29
C GLN A 3 -8.58 -22.23 -29.87
N PHE A 4 -7.53 -21.80 -29.18
CA PHE A 4 -7.34 -20.39 -28.82
C PHE A 4 -5.85 -20.01 -28.84
N GLN A 5 -5.57 -18.75 -29.18
CA GLN A 5 -4.22 -18.17 -29.19
C GLN A 5 -3.91 -17.38 -27.91
N VAL A 6 -4.95 -16.87 -27.23
CA VAL A 6 -4.84 -16.04 -26.02
C VAL A 6 -5.87 -16.52 -25.01
N LEU A 7 -5.42 -16.75 -23.78
CA LEU A 7 -6.27 -17.04 -22.62
C LEU A 7 -6.14 -15.87 -21.64
N LEU A 8 -7.21 -15.10 -21.46
CA LEU A 8 -7.30 -14.09 -20.41
C LEU A 8 -7.95 -14.72 -19.17
N THR A 9 -7.31 -14.57 -18.01
CA THR A 9 -7.77 -15.17 -16.75
C THR A 9 -7.23 -14.39 -15.54
N THR A 10 -7.76 -14.63 -14.35
CA THR A 10 -7.33 -14.01 -13.09
C THR A 10 -6.54 -14.99 -12.22
N TYR A 11 -5.85 -14.48 -11.19
CA TYR A 11 -5.07 -15.31 -10.25
C TYR A 11 -5.91 -16.39 -9.57
N GLU A 12 -7.21 -16.16 -9.37
CA GLU A 12 -8.13 -17.11 -8.70
C GLU A 12 -8.34 -18.36 -9.53
N TYR A 13 -8.66 -18.22 -10.82
CA TYR A 13 -8.84 -19.34 -11.73
C TYR A 13 -7.51 -20.05 -12.05
N ILE A 14 -6.38 -19.34 -12.08
CA ILE A 14 -5.04 -19.96 -12.20
C ILE A 14 -4.75 -20.93 -11.04
N ILE A 15 -5.27 -20.66 -9.84
CA ILE A 15 -5.14 -21.54 -8.67
C ILE A 15 -6.21 -22.64 -8.69
N LYS A 16 -7.48 -22.28 -8.89
CA LYS A 16 -8.64 -23.18 -8.80
C LYS A 16 -8.68 -24.22 -9.90
N ASP A 17 -8.45 -23.80 -11.15
CA ASP A 17 -8.56 -24.66 -12.33
C ASP A 17 -7.21 -25.25 -12.76
N ARG A 18 -6.22 -25.24 -11.85
CA ARG A 18 -4.88 -25.78 -12.06
C ARG A 18 -4.85 -27.18 -12.69
N PRO A 19 -5.69 -28.16 -12.31
CA PRO A 19 -5.68 -29.50 -12.91
C PRO A 19 -6.04 -29.54 -14.41
N ILE A 20 -6.67 -28.48 -14.92
CA ILE A 20 -7.01 -28.30 -16.34
C ILE A 20 -5.90 -27.48 -17.00
N LEU A 21 -5.60 -26.32 -16.44
CA LEU A 21 -4.67 -25.35 -17.04
C LEU A 21 -3.21 -25.83 -17.07
N SER A 22 -2.78 -26.70 -16.14
CA SER A 22 -1.43 -27.26 -16.13
C SER A 22 -1.20 -28.40 -17.12
N LYS A 23 -2.27 -28.96 -17.72
CA LYS A 23 -2.17 -30.03 -18.74
C LYS A 23 -1.85 -29.49 -20.13
N MET A 24 -2.07 -28.20 -20.37
CA MET A 24 -1.74 -27.55 -21.64
C MET A 24 -0.22 -27.41 -21.81
N LYS A 25 0.27 -27.61 -23.04
CA LYS A 25 1.70 -27.53 -23.37
C LYS A 25 2.18 -26.09 -23.50
N TRP A 26 2.31 -25.43 -22.35
CA TRP A 26 3.01 -24.15 -22.27
C TRP A 26 4.55 -24.37 -22.42
N PRO A 27 5.29 -23.53 -23.18
CA PRO A 27 6.71 -23.78 -23.50
C PRO A 27 7.67 -23.48 -22.32
N PRO A 28 8.73 -24.27 -22.07
CA PRO A 28 9.39 -24.39 -20.75
C PRO A 28 10.17 -23.14 -20.30
N THR A 29 9.83 -22.45 -19.19
CA THR A 29 10.27 -22.73 -17.78
C THR A 29 9.80 -21.57 -16.86
N LEU A 30 9.56 -21.67 -15.54
CA LEU A 30 9.48 -22.74 -14.53
C LEU A 30 8.90 -22.08 -13.25
N SER A 31 7.79 -22.58 -12.67
CA SER A 31 7.51 -22.53 -11.21
C SER A 31 6.42 -23.57 -10.85
N MET A 32 6.86 -24.82 -10.64
CA MET A 32 6.10 -26.03 -10.32
C MET A 32 4.95 -26.49 -11.27
N TYR A 33 4.07 -25.60 -11.75
CA TYR A 33 2.81 -26.00 -12.41
C TYR A 33 2.55 -25.33 -13.78
N TYR A 34 3.20 -24.21 -14.07
CA TYR A 34 3.04 -23.47 -15.33
C TYR A 34 4.41 -23.16 -15.94
N HIS A 35 4.48 -23.23 -17.28
CA HIS A 35 5.73 -23.26 -18.04
C HIS A 35 5.69 -22.23 -19.18
N SER A 36 6.21 -21.02 -19.04
CA SER A 36 6.24 -20.07 -20.18
C SER A 36 7.66 -19.79 -20.66
N ARG A 37 7.84 -19.65 -21.99
CA ARG A 37 9.12 -19.31 -22.63
C ARG A 37 9.52 -17.87 -22.38
N TYR A 38 8.52 -16.99 -22.30
CA TYR A 38 8.67 -15.57 -22.01
C TYR A 38 7.67 -15.18 -20.92
N ARG A 39 8.10 -14.31 -20.01
CA ARG A 39 7.27 -13.74 -18.94
C ARG A 39 7.43 -12.24 -18.95
N LEU A 40 6.32 -11.53 -18.76
CA LEU A 40 6.28 -10.08 -18.64
C LEU A 40 5.47 -9.75 -17.39
N ILE A 41 6.00 -8.89 -16.54
CA ILE A 41 5.26 -8.27 -15.43
C ILE A 41 4.96 -6.83 -15.84
N LEU A 42 3.70 -6.43 -15.71
CA LEU A 42 3.28 -5.04 -15.82
C LEU A 42 2.98 -4.54 -14.40
N THR A 43 3.71 -3.52 -13.95
CA THR A 43 3.45 -2.84 -12.67
C THR A 43 3.45 -1.33 -12.86
N GLY A 44 2.46 -0.66 -12.28
CA GLY A 44 2.41 0.80 -12.19
C GLY A 44 3.19 1.35 -10.99
N THR A 45 3.48 0.52 -9.99
CA THR A 45 4.23 0.90 -8.79
C THR A 45 5.68 0.44 -8.86
N LEU A 46 6.56 1.35 -8.46
CA LEU A 46 7.99 1.24 -8.62
C LEU A 46 8.60 0.50 -7.44
N LEU A 47 8.66 -0.83 -7.52
CA LEU A 47 9.36 -1.73 -6.60
C LEU A 47 9.06 -1.40 -5.12
N GLN A 48 8.04 -2.06 -4.54
CA GLN A 48 7.71 -1.88 -3.12
C GLN A 48 8.98 -2.01 -2.26
N ASN A 49 9.07 -1.21 -1.18
CA ASN A 49 10.26 -1.12 -0.31
C ASN A 49 10.60 -2.42 0.47
N ASN A 50 10.00 -3.54 0.08
CA ASN A 50 10.11 -4.86 0.68
C ASN A 50 11.01 -5.74 -0.21
N LEU A 51 12.26 -5.97 0.20
CA LEU A 51 13.24 -6.77 -0.55
C LEU A 51 12.73 -8.20 -0.92
N PRO A 52 12.02 -8.92 -0.04
CA PRO A 52 11.28 -10.14 -0.39
C PRO A 52 10.33 -10.04 -1.61
N GLU A 53 9.62 -8.92 -1.79
CA GLU A 53 8.72 -8.74 -2.94
C GLU A 53 9.50 -8.42 -4.22
N LEU A 54 10.54 -7.59 -4.11
CA LEU A 54 11.49 -7.40 -5.21
C LEU A 54 12.07 -8.74 -5.66
N TRP A 55 12.50 -9.59 -4.71
CA TRP A 55 12.98 -10.94 -5.03
C TRP A 55 11.90 -11.79 -5.71
N SER A 56 10.64 -11.76 -5.25
CA SER A 56 9.58 -12.61 -5.84
C SER A 56 9.29 -12.22 -7.30
N VAL A 57 9.27 -10.92 -7.61
CA VAL A 57 9.13 -10.36 -8.97
C VAL A 57 10.33 -10.74 -9.85
N LEU A 58 11.55 -10.69 -9.31
CA LEU A 58 12.78 -11.03 -10.03
C LEU A 58 12.93 -12.55 -10.26
N ASN A 59 12.61 -13.38 -9.27
CA ASN A 59 12.58 -14.84 -9.40
C ASN A 59 11.47 -15.28 -10.37
N PHE A 60 10.29 -14.65 -10.34
CA PHE A 60 9.25 -14.92 -11.33
C PHE A 60 9.73 -14.60 -12.76
N SER A 61 10.51 -13.53 -12.95
CA SER A 61 11.00 -13.13 -14.28
C SER A 61 12.21 -13.97 -14.74
N LEU A 62 13.16 -14.22 -13.82
CA LEU A 62 14.49 -14.81 -14.07
C LEU A 62 14.85 -15.86 -12.99
N PRO A 63 14.15 -17.01 -12.92
CA PRO A 63 14.36 -18.02 -11.88
C PRO A 63 15.73 -18.71 -11.95
N LYS A 64 16.42 -18.63 -13.10
CA LYS A 64 17.78 -19.16 -13.28
C LYS A 64 18.85 -18.33 -12.55
N VAL A 65 18.58 -17.06 -12.28
CA VAL A 65 19.53 -16.13 -11.63
C VAL A 65 19.20 -15.99 -10.14
N PHE A 66 17.91 -15.98 -9.77
CA PHE A 66 17.44 -15.69 -8.41
C PHE A 66 16.77 -16.89 -7.74
N ASN A 67 17.47 -18.03 -7.68
CA ASN A 67 16.92 -19.29 -7.15
C ASN A 67 16.65 -19.30 -5.63
N SER A 68 17.28 -18.41 -4.86
CA SER A 68 17.29 -18.44 -3.39
C SER A 68 17.04 -17.06 -2.78
N VAL A 69 15.99 -16.94 -1.95
CA VAL A 69 15.71 -15.75 -1.13
C VAL A 69 16.88 -15.45 -0.20
N LYS A 70 17.45 -16.50 0.41
CA LYS A 70 18.54 -16.38 1.38
C LYS A 70 19.77 -15.77 0.72
N SER A 71 20.15 -16.28 -0.46
CA SER A 71 21.31 -15.79 -1.21
C SER A 71 21.08 -14.39 -1.78
N PHE A 72 19.83 -14.01 -2.10
CA PHE A 72 19.50 -12.63 -2.48
C PHE A 72 19.60 -11.67 -1.29
N ASN A 73 19.02 -12.03 -0.14
CA ASN A 73 19.13 -11.26 1.10
C ASN A 73 20.58 -11.16 1.56
N GLU A 74 21.36 -12.24 1.47
CA GLU A 74 22.78 -12.24 1.79
C GLU A 74 23.60 -11.44 0.78
N TRP A 75 23.29 -11.47 -0.51
CA TRP A 75 23.94 -10.61 -1.51
C TRP A 75 23.59 -9.12 -1.31
N PHE A 76 22.40 -8.82 -0.79
CA PHE A 76 22.02 -7.46 -0.39
C PHE A 76 22.69 -7.05 0.93
N ASN A 77 22.78 -7.97 1.89
CA ASN A 77 23.28 -7.75 3.25
C ASN A 77 24.80 -8.02 3.43
N THR A 78 25.52 -8.51 2.43
CA THR A 78 26.97 -8.82 2.55
C THR A 78 27.83 -7.57 2.80
N PRO A 79 27.51 -6.38 2.26
CA PRO A 79 28.11 -5.13 2.70
C PRO A 79 27.83 -4.78 4.18
N PHE A 80 26.76 -5.32 4.75
CA PHE A 80 26.33 -5.11 6.14
C PHE A 80 27.03 -6.12 7.08
N ALA A 81 27.44 -7.28 6.57
CA ALA A 81 28.03 -8.37 7.35
C ALA A 81 29.56 -8.31 7.45
N ASN A 82 30.25 -7.63 6.52
CA ASN A 82 31.72 -7.53 6.51
C ASN A 82 32.30 -6.56 7.57
N SER A 83 31.45 -5.77 8.23
CA SER A 83 31.81 -4.98 9.39
C SER A 83 31.63 -5.84 10.65
N GLY A 84 32.67 -6.57 11.03
CA GLY A 84 32.64 -7.61 12.07
C GLY A 84 32.50 -7.11 13.52
N ALA A 85 31.47 -6.34 13.82
CA ALA A 85 31.06 -5.96 15.18
C ALA A 85 29.57 -6.25 15.38
N GLN A 86 29.19 -6.71 16.59
CA GLN A 86 27.80 -7.08 16.91
C GLN A 86 26.87 -5.88 17.15
N ASP A 87 27.37 -4.66 16.96
CA ASP A 87 26.59 -3.43 17.08
C ASP A 87 25.95 -3.04 15.75
N LYS A 88 24.76 -2.44 15.83
CA LYS A 88 24.01 -1.90 14.69
C LYS A 88 24.78 -0.72 14.09
N ILE A 89 25.67 -0.98 13.16
CA ILE A 89 26.24 0.05 12.30
C ILE A 89 25.12 0.55 11.39
N GLU A 90 24.58 1.72 11.70
CA GLU A 90 23.68 2.46 10.82
C GLU A 90 24.43 2.71 9.51
N LEU A 91 23.92 2.18 8.40
CA LEU A 91 24.63 2.26 7.12
C LEU A 91 24.75 3.70 6.68
N ASN A 92 25.94 4.06 6.22
CA ASN A 92 26.15 5.35 5.62
C ASN A 92 25.30 5.44 4.33
N GLU A 93 24.60 6.56 4.11
CA GLU A 93 23.64 6.70 3.01
C GLU A 93 24.29 6.40 1.64
N ALA A 94 25.59 6.74 1.51
CA ALA A 94 26.43 6.47 0.35
C ALA A 94 26.60 4.97 0.03
N GLU A 95 26.74 4.10 1.03
CA GLU A 95 26.95 2.65 0.83
C GLU A 95 25.66 1.99 0.34
N THR A 96 24.55 2.30 1.02
CA THR A 96 23.19 1.91 0.60
C THR A 96 22.91 2.35 -0.84
N LEU A 97 23.27 3.59 -1.19
CA LEU A 97 23.08 4.14 -2.53
C LEU A 97 23.98 3.47 -3.58
N LEU A 98 25.18 3.02 -3.23
CA LEU A 98 26.08 2.25 -4.10
C LEU A 98 25.52 0.85 -4.40
N ILE A 99 24.97 0.16 -3.39
CA ILE A 99 24.30 -1.14 -3.53
C ILE A 99 23.08 -1.00 -4.44
N ILE A 100 22.21 0.00 -4.19
CA ILE A 100 21.05 0.31 -5.02
C ILE A 100 21.48 0.60 -6.47
N ARG A 101 22.51 1.41 -6.71
CA ARG A 101 23.04 1.67 -8.06
C ARG A 101 23.53 0.39 -8.74
N ARG A 102 24.21 -0.52 -8.03
CA ARG A 102 24.68 -1.80 -8.57
C ARG A 102 23.52 -2.71 -8.96
N LEU A 103 22.52 -2.85 -8.09
CA LEU A 103 21.26 -3.55 -8.38
C LEU A 103 20.56 -2.96 -9.61
N HIS A 104 20.32 -1.65 -9.63
CA HIS A 104 19.68 -0.97 -10.76
C HIS A 104 20.46 -1.16 -12.07
N LYS A 105 21.80 -1.20 -12.05
CA LYS A 105 22.62 -1.48 -13.24
C LYS A 105 22.41 -2.90 -13.77
N VAL A 106 22.28 -3.90 -12.89
CA VAL A 106 21.99 -5.30 -13.27
C VAL A 106 20.54 -5.45 -13.77
N LEU A 107 19.59 -4.72 -13.18
CA LEU A 107 18.17 -4.79 -13.54
C LEU A 107 17.77 -3.94 -14.75
N ARG A 108 18.55 -2.92 -15.12
CA ARG A 108 18.27 -1.99 -16.24
C ARG A 108 17.92 -2.67 -17.59
N PRO A 109 18.58 -3.75 -18.05
CA PRO A 109 18.18 -4.42 -19.29
C PRO A 109 16.86 -5.19 -19.19
N PHE A 110 16.37 -5.48 -17.97
CA PHE A 110 15.14 -6.24 -17.72
C PHE A 110 13.96 -5.37 -17.29
N LEU A 111 14.20 -4.11 -16.88
CA LEU A 111 13.18 -3.17 -16.41
C LEU A 111 13.07 -1.97 -17.36
N LEU A 112 11.99 -1.92 -18.14
CA LEU A 112 11.61 -0.71 -18.86
C LEU A 112 10.77 0.19 -17.94
N ARG A 113 11.34 1.33 -17.54
CA ARG A 113 10.67 2.38 -16.77
C ARG A 113 10.70 3.69 -17.55
N ARG A 114 9.56 4.36 -17.68
CA ARG A 114 9.43 5.75 -18.12
C ARG A 114 8.58 6.50 -17.09
N LEU A 115 8.94 7.73 -16.74
CA LEU A 115 8.06 8.60 -15.96
C LEU A 115 7.07 9.28 -16.90
N LYS A 116 5.90 9.68 -16.40
CA LYS A 116 4.90 10.40 -17.19
C LYS A 116 5.47 11.66 -17.85
N LYS A 117 6.37 12.35 -17.13
CA LYS A 117 7.13 13.50 -17.64
C LYS A 117 8.12 13.16 -18.78
N ASP A 118 8.71 11.97 -18.78
CA ASP A 118 9.67 11.55 -19.81
C ASP A 118 8.98 11.20 -21.15
N VAL A 119 7.64 11.29 -21.20
CA VAL A 119 6.78 11.03 -22.38
C VAL A 119 5.93 12.27 -22.72
N GLU A 120 6.36 13.45 -22.27
CA GLU A 120 5.60 14.72 -22.33
C GLU A 120 5.18 15.15 -23.74
N SER A 121 5.91 14.76 -24.80
CA SER A 121 5.61 15.18 -26.17
C SER A 121 4.26 14.68 -26.70
N GLU A 122 3.80 13.50 -26.29
CA GLU A 122 2.49 12.96 -26.71
C GLU A 122 1.37 13.17 -25.67
N LEU A 123 1.73 13.44 -24.41
CA LEU A 123 0.79 13.54 -23.29
C LEU A 123 0.41 14.98 -22.89
N SER A 124 0.85 15.98 -23.65
CA SER A 124 0.84 17.43 -23.34
C SER A 124 -0.52 18.08 -23.02
N LYS A 125 -1.64 17.35 -23.12
CA LYS A 125 -2.99 17.81 -22.74
C LYS A 125 -3.33 17.59 -21.26
N LEU A 126 -2.45 16.96 -20.48
CA LEU A 126 -2.70 16.65 -19.07
C LEU A 126 -2.10 17.74 -18.17
N PRO A 127 -2.92 18.46 -17.38
CA PRO A 127 -2.43 19.51 -16.48
C PRO A 127 -1.60 18.94 -15.32
N ASP A 128 -0.74 19.79 -14.75
CA ASP A 128 0.13 19.43 -13.64
C ASP A 128 -0.64 18.97 -12.39
N LYS A 129 -0.12 17.94 -11.73
CA LYS A 129 -0.65 17.46 -10.46
C LYS A 129 -0.20 18.41 -9.34
N VAL A 130 -1.09 19.30 -8.91
CA VAL A 130 -0.85 20.17 -7.76
C VAL A 130 -1.29 19.47 -6.47
N GLU A 131 -0.33 19.02 -5.66
CA GLU A 131 -0.60 18.46 -4.33
C GLU A 131 -0.58 19.57 -3.26
N LYS A 132 -1.65 19.65 -2.45
CA LYS A 132 -1.75 20.60 -1.32
C LYS A 132 -2.22 19.89 -0.06
N ILE A 133 -1.40 19.94 0.99
CA ILE A 133 -1.71 19.35 2.29
C ILE A 133 -2.49 20.38 3.12
N VAL A 134 -3.78 20.11 3.36
CA VAL A 134 -4.63 20.95 4.22
C VAL A 134 -4.67 20.36 5.63
N LYS A 135 -4.13 21.10 6.61
CA LYS A 135 -4.20 20.73 8.03
C LYS A 135 -5.55 21.15 8.61
N VAL A 136 -6.25 20.22 9.25
CA VAL A 136 -7.59 20.42 9.82
C VAL A 136 -7.51 20.37 11.34
N ARG A 137 -8.25 21.23 12.03
CA ARG A 137 -8.35 21.20 13.49
C ARG A 137 -9.31 20.09 13.92
N MET A 138 -9.02 19.42 15.03
CA MET A 138 -9.95 18.48 15.66
C MET A 138 -11.07 19.24 16.37
N ASN A 139 -12.29 18.70 16.32
CA ASN A 139 -13.40 19.22 17.13
C ASN A 139 -13.16 18.96 18.64
N ALA A 140 -13.95 19.59 19.52
CA ALA A 140 -13.91 19.38 20.96
C ALA A 140 -14.09 17.90 21.35
N LEU A 141 -15.11 17.23 20.78
CA LEU A 141 -15.37 15.80 20.99
C LEU A 141 -14.19 14.92 20.56
N GLN A 142 -13.66 15.15 19.34
CA GLN A 142 -12.47 14.45 18.84
C GLN A 142 -11.27 14.68 19.77
N THR A 143 -11.05 15.90 20.24
CA THR A 143 -9.94 16.26 21.13
C THR A 143 -10.07 15.57 22.49
N GLN A 144 -11.29 15.48 23.04
CA GLN A 144 -11.57 14.78 24.30
C GLN A 144 -11.33 13.28 24.15
N LEU A 145 -11.90 12.63 23.13
CA LEU A 145 -11.72 11.20 22.86
C LEU A 145 -10.25 10.86 22.57
N TYR A 146 -9.54 11.71 21.84
CA TYR A 146 -8.11 11.55 21.58
C TYR A 146 -7.28 11.61 22.88
N LYS A 147 -7.53 12.60 23.75
CA LYS A 147 -6.88 12.70 25.06
C LYS A 147 -7.22 11.51 25.97
N GLN A 148 -8.47 11.04 25.94
CA GLN A 148 -8.92 9.88 26.71
C GLN A 148 -8.24 8.59 26.24
N MET A 149 -8.17 8.33 24.94
CA MET A 149 -7.44 7.20 24.37
C MET A 149 -5.94 7.28 24.65
N MET A 150 -5.31 8.46 24.54
CA MET A 150 -3.89 8.63 24.90
C MET A 150 -3.60 8.33 26.37
N LYS A 151 -4.50 8.72 27.28
CA LYS A 151 -4.29 8.57 28.74
C LYS A 151 -4.67 7.20 29.28
N PHE A 152 -5.79 6.64 28.82
CA PHE A 152 -6.37 5.42 29.38
C PHE A 152 -6.26 4.19 28.47
N LYS A 153 -5.75 4.36 27.23
CA LYS A 153 -5.65 3.31 26.19
C LYS A 153 -6.97 2.61 25.85
N MET A 154 -8.08 3.19 26.29
CA MET A 154 -9.46 2.71 26.17
C MET A 154 -10.39 3.91 26.01
N ILE A 155 -11.40 3.80 25.14
CA ILE A 155 -12.62 4.61 25.29
C ILE A 155 -13.41 3.94 26.40
N ALA A 156 -13.70 4.69 27.46
CA ALA A 156 -14.31 4.11 28.65
C ALA A 156 -15.77 3.75 28.38
N ASP A 157 -16.07 2.46 28.43
CA ASP A 157 -17.40 1.97 28.76
C ASP A 157 -17.28 1.04 29.97
N GLY A 158 -18.20 1.19 30.91
CA GLY A 158 -18.11 0.61 32.26
C GLY A 158 -18.39 -0.90 32.33
N GLN A 159 -18.31 -1.64 31.22
CA GLN A 159 -18.66 -3.06 31.18
C GLN A 159 -17.55 -3.93 30.56
N GLY A 160 -16.98 -4.75 31.44
CA GLY A 160 -16.29 -6.03 31.19
C GLY A 160 -15.80 -6.35 29.79
N GLY A 161 -14.51 -6.11 29.52
CA GLY A 161 -13.86 -6.67 28.33
C GLY A 161 -12.39 -6.28 28.21
N VAL A 162 -11.48 -7.02 28.86
CA VAL A 162 -10.04 -6.86 28.65
C VAL A 162 -9.62 -7.48 27.30
N LYS A 163 -10.07 -6.87 26.20
CA LYS A 163 -9.40 -6.98 24.90
C LYS A 163 -8.36 -5.88 24.85
N GLY A 164 -7.19 -6.17 25.42
CA GLY A 164 -6.06 -5.24 25.52
C GLY A 164 -5.79 -4.58 24.17
N LEU A 165 -5.98 -3.27 24.09
CA LEU A 165 -5.88 -2.53 22.83
C LEU A 165 -4.41 -2.34 22.45
N SER A 166 -3.83 -3.35 21.80
CA SER A 166 -2.64 -3.23 20.93
C SER A 166 -2.95 -2.43 19.64
N ASN A 167 -3.80 -1.42 19.79
CA ASN A 167 -4.68 -0.92 18.74
C ASN A 167 -4.73 0.62 18.73
N GLU A 168 -3.93 1.31 19.57
CA GLU A 168 -3.79 2.77 19.55
C GLU A 168 -3.59 3.30 18.11
N LEU A 169 -2.69 2.65 17.36
CA LEU A 169 -2.39 2.96 15.96
C LEU A 169 -3.57 2.77 14.99
N THR A 170 -4.63 2.02 15.35
CA THR A 170 -5.83 1.85 14.50
C THR A 170 -7.02 2.65 15.00
N GLN A 171 -7.12 2.91 16.31
CA GLN A 171 -8.24 3.64 16.90
C GLN A 171 -8.04 5.17 16.84
N LEU A 172 -6.81 5.68 16.98
CA LEU A 172 -6.53 7.12 16.83
C LEU A 172 -6.87 7.64 15.42
N PRO A 173 -6.53 6.93 14.31
CA PRO A 173 -7.01 7.29 12.98
C PRO A 173 -8.54 7.34 12.86
N LYS A 174 -9.28 6.44 13.53
CA LYS A 174 -10.75 6.47 13.53
C LYS A 174 -11.31 7.72 14.21
N ILE A 175 -10.80 8.11 15.39
CA ILE A 175 -11.21 9.37 16.05
C ILE A 175 -10.94 10.56 15.12
N CYS A 176 -9.78 10.57 14.46
CA CYS A 176 -9.39 11.58 13.47
C CYS A 176 -10.14 11.48 12.13
N GLN A 177 -10.92 10.43 11.88
CA GLN A 177 -11.85 10.32 10.75
C GLN A 177 -13.24 10.81 11.19
N HIS A 178 -13.88 10.13 12.14
CA HIS A 178 -15.19 10.49 12.67
C HIS A 178 -15.44 9.86 14.06
N PRO A 179 -15.92 10.62 15.08
CA PRO A 179 -16.25 10.08 16.41
C PRO A 179 -17.25 8.92 16.40
N TYR A 180 -18.27 8.98 15.54
CA TYR A 180 -19.32 7.94 15.48
C TYR A 180 -18.84 6.59 14.87
N LEU A 181 -17.57 6.45 14.49
CA LEU A 181 -16.98 5.13 14.20
C LEU A 181 -16.83 4.25 15.46
N PHE A 182 -17.11 4.82 16.64
CA PHE A 182 -17.28 4.10 17.89
C PHE A 182 -18.76 4.05 18.22
N GLU A 183 -19.34 2.85 18.19
CA GLU A 183 -20.76 2.58 18.46
C GLU A 183 -21.18 3.14 19.83
N SER A 184 -20.40 2.89 20.88
CA SER A 184 -20.60 3.44 22.23
C SER A 184 -20.46 4.96 22.36
N VAL A 185 -20.01 5.67 21.31
CA VAL A 185 -20.04 7.13 21.20
C VAL A 185 -21.22 7.58 20.37
N ALA A 186 -21.54 6.88 19.28
CA ALA A 186 -22.72 7.12 18.46
C ALA A 186 -24.01 7.00 19.29
N ASP A 187 -24.17 5.91 20.04
CA ASP A 187 -25.36 5.64 20.88
C ASP A 187 -25.57 6.70 21.97
N LYS A 188 -24.49 7.29 22.48
CA LYS A 188 -24.53 8.33 23.52
C LYS A 188 -24.87 9.73 22.97
N ILE A 189 -24.72 9.95 21.67
CA ILE A 189 -24.93 11.26 21.03
C ILE A 189 -26.18 11.27 20.14
N SER A 190 -26.46 10.18 19.43
CA SER A 190 -27.69 9.94 18.67
C SER A 190 -28.25 8.54 19.00
N PRO A 191 -28.97 8.38 20.12
CA PRO A 191 -29.54 7.10 20.58
C PRO A 191 -30.62 6.51 19.65
N HIS A 192 -30.97 7.19 18.56
CA HIS A 192 -31.93 6.75 17.56
C HIS A 192 -31.31 6.59 16.16
N GLY A 193 -29.99 6.77 16.01
CA GLY A 193 -29.29 6.64 14.73
C GLY A 193 -29.75 7.63 13.66
N LEU A 194 -30.36 8.76 14.07
CA LEU A 194 -30.88 9.77 13.16
C LEU A 194 -29.73 10.55 12.51
N ILE A 195 -29.91 10.87 11.22
CA ILE A 195 -28.93 11.62 10.43
C ILE A 195 -29.13 13.11 10.72
N ASP A 196 -28.53 13.56 11.83
CA ASP A 196 -28.60 14.94 12.28
C ASP A 196 -27.43 15.79 11.76
N ASP A 197 -27.67 17.11 11.69
CA ASP A 197 -26.66 18.15 11.42
C ASP A 197 -25.41 18.06 12.30
N ASN A 198 -25.50 17.41 13.46
CA ASN A 198 -24.37 17.18 14.36
C ASN A 198 -23.28 16.29 13.73
N ILE A 199 -23.62 15.41 12.78
CA ILE A 199 -22.65 14.53 12.10
C ILE A 199 -21.53 15.33 11.44
N TYR A 200 -21.85 16.38 10.68
CA TYR A 200 -20.82 17.19 10.02
C TYR A 200 -20.10 18.15 10.98
N ARG A 201 -20.69 18.47 12.14
CA ARG A 201 -20.10 19.32 13.18
C ARG A 201 -19.12 18.56 14.07
N ASP A 202 -19.38 17.28 14.32
CA ASP A 202 -18.61 16.49 15.28
C ASP A 202 -17.23 16.05 14.77
N ALA A 203 -17.01 16.09 13.47
CA ALA A 203 -15.73 15.82 12.83
C ALA A 203 -15.24 17.01 11.99
N GLY A 204 -14.13 17.64 12.38
CA GLY A 204 -13.61 18.84 11.70
C GLY A 204 -13.25 18.64 10.21
N LYS A 205 -13.02 17.39 9.77
CA LYS A 205 -12.86 17.04 8.36
C LYS A 205 -14.16 17.21 7.57
N PHE A 206 -15.28 16.80 8.15
CA PHE A 206 -16.60 16.96 7.53
C PHE A 206 -17.01 18.43 7.54
N GLU A 207 -16.73 19.17 8.61
CA GLU A 207 -16.95 20.63 8.65
C GLU A 207 -16.20 21.35 7.51
N LEU A 208 -14.93 21.00 7.27
CA LEU A 208 -14.16 21.55 6.15
C LEU A 208 -14.73 21.13 4.79
N LEU A 209 -15.11 19.86 4.64
CA LEU A 209 -15.70 19.30 3.44
C LEU A 209 -17.02 19.97 3.08
N THR A 210 -17.89 20.24 4.07
CA THR A 210 -19.15 21.01 3.92
C THR A 210 -18.89 22.44 3.42
N ARG A 211 -17.75 23.07 3.78
CA ARG A 211 -17.37 24.41 3.28
C ARG A 211 -16.72 24.39 1.89
N ILE A 212 -16.18 23.25 1.46
CA ILE A 212 -15.37 23.12 0.23
C ILE A 212 -16.16 22.49 -0.92
N LEU A 213 -16.94 21.43 -0.68
CA LEU A 213 -17.71 20.77 -1.74
C LEU A 213 -18.66 21.71 -2.51
N PRO A 214 -19.44 22.60 -1.86
CA PRO A 214 -20.30 23.53 -2.59
C PRO A 214 -19.52 24.44 -3.55
N LYS A 215 -18.27 24.79 -3.21
CA LYS A 215 -17.41 25.61 -4.07
C LYS A 215 -16.89 24.83 -5.27
N PHE A 216 -16.56 23.55 -5.11
CA PHE A 216 -16.17 22.69 -6.21
C PHE A 216 -17.34 22.39 -7.16
N PHE A 217 -18.53 22.10 -6.61
CA PHE A 217 -19.72 21.90 -7.44
C PHE A 217 -20.14 23.19 -8.16
N ALA A 218 -20.10 24.35 -7.51
CA ALA A 218 -20.38 25.65 -8.15
C ALA A 218 -19.37 26.04 -9.25
N THR A 219 -18.16 25.48 -9.23
CA THR A 219 -17.14 25.67 -10.28
C THR A 219 -17.13 24.53 -11.31
N GLY A 220 -18.09 23.59 -11.25
CA GLY A 220 -18.19 22.47 -12.18
C GLY A 220 -17.10 21.40 -12.03
N HIS A 221 -16.31 21.45 -10.95
CA HIS A 221 -15.29 20.45 -10.67
C HIS A 221 -15.90 19.15 -10.13
N ARG A 222 -15.31 18.02 -10.52
CA ARG A 222 -15.65 16.69 -9.98
C ARG A 222 -14.63 16.33 -8.90
N VAL A 223 -15.12 15.91 -7.74
CA VAL A 223 -14.37 15.53 -6.53
C VAL A 223 -14.58 14.05 -6.24
#